data_AF-A0A958H7U1-F1
#
_entry.id   AF-A0A958H7U1-F1
#
_cell.length_a   1.000
_cell.length_b   1.000
_cell.length_c   1.000
_cell.angle_alpha   90.00
_cell.angle_beta   90.00
_cell.angle_gamma   90.00
#
_symmetry.space_group_name_H-M   'P 1'
#
loop_
_entity.id
_entity.type
_entity.pdbx_description
1 polymer ?
#
loop_
_entity_poly.entity_id
_entity_poly.type
_entity_poly.pdbx_seq_one_letter_code
_entity_poly.pdbx_strand_id
1 'polypeptide(L)'
;MKPIPINEKLVWDYDIPEDAQENEAFRRWYLARVLSHGGDADLRAIGFQTIHDYLPELNLPREIREFWYWYFGQPHARERYGELDSTQVDYGYRTSELMQDVTHPRT
;
A
#
# COMPACT_ATOMS: atom_id res chain seq x y z
N MET A 1 -7.09 4.65 18.38
CA MET A 1 -6.99 4.71 16.90
C MET A 1 -8.11 5.58 16.36
N LYS A 2 -7.88 6.32 15.27
CA LYS A 2 -8.91 7.18 14.66
C LYS A 2 -9.87 6.30 13.82
N PRO A 3 -11.20 6.51 13.90
CA PRO A 3 -12.15 5.83 13.03
C PRO A 3 -11.95 6.27 11.57
N ILE A 4 -12.11 5.34 10.64
CA ILE A 4 -11.97 5.59 9.21
C ILE A 4 -13.36 5.86 8.64
N PRO A 5 -13.65 7.04 8.08
CA PRO A 5 -14.95 7.29 7.47
C PRO A 5 -15.17 6.36 6.27
N ILE A 6 -16.30 5.66 6.27
CA ILE A 6 -16.67 4.72 5.21
C ILE A 6 -17.49 5.46 4.15
N ASN A 7 -17.07 5.38 2.91
CA ASN A 7 -17.80 5.84 1.75
C ASN A 7 -18.58 4.67 1.17
N GLU A 8 -19.90 4.66 1.38
CA GLU A 8 -20.83 3.60 0.95
C GLU A 8 -20.75 3.30 -0.54
N LYS A 9 -20.39 4.28 -1.37
CA LYS A 9 -20.25 4.10 -2.83
C LYS A 9 -19.09 3.19 -3.21
N LEU A 10 -18.12 2.99 -2.33
CA LEU A 10 -17.00 2.07 -2.56
C LEU A 10 -17.32 0.65 -2.11
N VAL A 11 -18.38 0.45 -1.33
CA VAL A 11 -18.69 -0.80 -0.60
C VAL A 11 -20.12 -1.26 -0.85
N TRP A 12 -20.76 -0.76 -1.91
CA TRP A 12 -22.15 -1.05 -2.29
C TRP A 12 -22.45 -2.54 -2.53
N ASP A 13 -21.40 -3.34 -2.72
CA ASP A 13 -21.42 -4.79 -2.94
C ASP A 13 -21.16 -5.60 -1.66
N TYR A 14 -21.07 -4.95 -0.50
CA TYR A 14 -20.63 -5.58 0.75
C TYR A 14 -21.51 -5.19 1.94
N ASP A 15 -22.00 -6.20 2.69
CA ASP A 15 -22.67 -5.97 3.96
C ASP A 15 -21.62 -5.65 5.03
N ILE A 16 -21.55 -4.38 5.43
CA ILE A 16 -20.62 -3.90 6.47
C ILE A 16 -21.24 -4.17 7.83
N PRO A 17 -20.66 -5.08 8.65
CA PRO A 17 -21.16 -5.29 10.00
C PRO A 17 -20.90 -4.06 10.87
N GLU A 18 -21.71 -3.87 11.91
CA GLU A 18 -21.69 -2.68 12.78
C GLU A 18 -20.32 -2.47 13.48
N ASP A 19 -19.59 -3.57 13.70
CA ASP A 19 -18.26 -3.64 14.31
C ASP A 19 -17.11 -3.72 13.29
N ALA A 20 -17.38 -3.57 11.99
CA ALA A 20 -16.38 -3.75 10.93
C ALA A 20 -15.12 -2.89 11.14
N GLN A 21 -15.27 -1.69 11.69
CA GLN A 21 -14.15 -0.77 11.94
C GLN A 21 -13.22 -1.21 13.07
N GLU A 22 -13.68 -2.11 13.95
CA GLU A 22 -12.87 -2.72 15.01
C GLU A 22 -12.04 -3.89 14.48
N ASN A 23 -12.38 -4.39 13.28
CA ASN A 23 -11.68 -5.49 12.63
C ASN A 23 -10.55 -4.98 11.72
N GLU A 24 -9.30 -5.31 12.09
CA GLU A 24 -8.11 -4.93 11.35
C GLU A 24 -8.05 -5.48 9.92
N ALA A 25 -8.67 -6.64 9.67
CA ALA A 25 -8.76 -7.20 8.33
C ALA A 25 -9.68 -6.36 7.45
N PHE A 26 -10.81 -5.90 7.99
CA PHE A 26 -11.73 -5.01 7.28
C PHE A 26 -11.09 -3.64 7.03
N ARG A 27 -10.40 -3.07 8.02
CA ARG A 27 -9.69 -1.79 7.86
C ARG A 27 -8.68 -1.85 6.71
N ARG A 28 -7.86 -2.90 6.66
CA ARG A 28 -6.88 -3.12 5.58
C ARG A 28 -7.56 -3.31 4.22
N TRP A 29 -8.61 -4.13 4.17
CA TRP A 29 -9.38 -4.33 2.94
C TRP A 29 -10.01 -3.02 2.43
N TYR A 30 -10.65 -2.25 3.32
CA TYR A 30 -11.29 -0.99 2.98
C TYR A 30 -10.26 0.05 2.53
N LEU A 31 -9.13 0.18 3.23
CA LEU A 31 -8.03 1.04 2.78
C LEU A 31 -7.55 0.65 1.39
N ALA A 32 -7.30 -0.65 1.13
CA ALA A 32 -6.87 -1.11 -0.18
C ALA A 32 -7.85 -0.72 -1.29
N ARG A 33 -9.15 -0.77 -0.99
CA ARG A 33 -10.22 -0.38 -1.92
C ARG A 33 -10.26 1.13 -2.16
N VAL A 34 -10.09 1.94 -1.11
CA VAL A 34 -9.98 3.40 -1.23
C VAL A 34 -8.74 3.80 -2.03
N LEU A 35 -7.60 3.15 -1.82
CA LEU A 35 -6.37 3.45 -2.58
C LEU A 35 -6.47 3.05 -4.05
N SER A 36 -7.34 2.08 -4.39
CA SER A 36 -7.52 1.59 -5.75
C SER A 36 -8.62 2.33 -6.52
N HIS A 37 -9.67 2.80 -5.83
CA HIS A 37 -10.90 3.30 -6.46
C HIS A 37 -11.45 4.59 -5.85
N GLY A 38 -10.92 5.04 -4.71
CA GLY A 38 -11.37 6.23 -4.01
C GLY A 38 -10.88 7.52 -4.65
N GLY A 39 -11.58 8.62 -4.34
CA GLY A 39 -11.23 9.95 -4.80
C GLY A 39 -10.36 10.72 -3.81
N ASP A 40 -10.04 11.96 -4.18
CA ASP A 40 -9.25 12.89 -3.36
C ASP A 40 -9.92 13.19 -2.00
N ALA A 41 -11.25 13.27 -1.95
CA ALA A 41 -12.01 13.46 -0.73
C ALA A 41 -11.84 12.26 0.24
N ASP A 42 -11.86 11.04 -0.26
CA ASP A 42 -11.71 9.82 0.55
C ASP A 42 -10.29 9.74 1.14
N LEU A 43 -9.27 10.02 0.32
CA LEU A 43 -7.87 10.06 0.75
C LEU A 43 -7.63 11.10 1.84
N ARG A 44 -8.22 12.30 1.71
CA ARG A 44 -8.16 13.33 2.74
C ARG A 44 -8.87 12.94 4.03
N ALA A 45 -9.99 12.24 3.91
CA ALA A 45 -10.79 11.82 5.05
C ALA A 45 -10.07 10.76 5.90
N ILE A 46 -9.39 9.80 5.26
CA ILE A 46 -8.51 8.83 5.93
C ILE A 46 -7.27 9.55 6.49
N GLY A 47 -6.64 10.39 5.68
CA GLY A 47 -5.41 11.07 6.00
C GLY A 47 -4.17 10.25 5.63
N PHE A 48 -3.18 10.94 5.06
CA PHE A 48 -1.97 10.32 4.51
C PHE A 48 -1.08 9.63 5.55
N GLN A 49 -1.12 10.05 6.83
CA GLN A 49 -0.40 9.34 7.89
C GLN A 49 -0.94 7.92 8.08
N THR A 50 -2.26 7.77 8.17
CA THR A 50 -2.89 6.46 8.31
C THR A 50 -2.65 5.59 7.07
N ILE A 51 -2.68 6.18 5.88
CA ILE A 51 -2.31 5.45 4.65
C ILE A 51 -0.86 4.97 4.73
N HIS A 52 0.07 5.84 5.12
CA HIS A 52 1.49 5.51 5.27
C HIS A 52 1.71 4.34 6.24
N ASP A 53 1.10 4.41 7.42
CA ASP A 53 1.28 3.41 8.48
C ASP A 53 0.75 2.03 8.06
N TYR A 54 -0.34 2.00 7.30
CA TYR A 54 -0.97 0.76 6.85
C TYR A 54 -0.35 0.19 5.57
N LEU A 55 0.26 1.02 4.73
CA LEU A 55 0.68 0.68 3.37
C LEU A 55 1.46 -0.63 3.26
N PRO A 56 2.43 -0.95 4.14
CA PRO A 56 3.19 -2.20 4.06
C PRO A 56 2.33 -3.46 4.18
N GLU A 57 1.21 -3.39 4.90
CA GLU A 57 0.33 -4.52 5.17
C GLU A 57 -0.84 -4.64 4.18
N LEU A 58 -0.99 -3.68 3.25
CA LEU A 58 -2.12 -3.67 2.33
C LEU A 58 -1.90 -4.63 1.15
N ASN A 59 -2.92 -5.44 0.88
CA ASN A 59 -3.00 -6.21 -0.35
C ASN A 59 -3.53 -5.31 -1.49
N LEU A 60 -2.60 -4.75 -2.26
CA LEU A 60 -2.87 -3.82 -3.35
C LEU A 60 -2.45 -4.42 -4.70
N PRO A 61 -3.15 -4.07 -5.81
CA PRO A 61 -2.61 -4.29 -7.15
C PRO A 61 -1.23 -3.65 -7.27
N ARG A 62 -0.33 -4.33 -8.00
CA ARG A 62 1.10 -3.96 -8.05
C ARG A 62 1.29 -2.49 -8.46
N GLU A 63 0.63 -2.05 -9.51
CA GLU A 63 0.76 -0.70 -10.07
C GLU A 63 0.33 0.37 -9.05
N ILE A 64 -0.73 0.09 -8.28
CA ILE A 64 -1.21 0.99 -7.22
C ILE A 64 -0.21 1.01 -6.05
N ARG A 65 0.29 -0.16 -5.64
CA ARG A 65 1.32 -0.26 -4.60
C ARG A 65 2.56 0.55 -4.99
N GLU A 66 3.10 0.31 -6.18
CA GLU A 66 4.30 1.00 -6.69
C GLU A 66 4.12 2.53 -6.68
N PHE A 67 2.96 3.02 -7.10
CA PHE A 67 2.65 4.44 -7.02
C PHE A 67 2.74 4.99 -5.59
N TRP A 68 2.13 4.32 -4.62
CA TRP A 68 2.13 4.79 -3.23
C TRP A 68 3.50 4.72 -2.58
N TYR A 69 4.26 3.65 -2.84
CA TYR A 69 5.65 3.56 -2.39
C TYR A 69 6.54 4.63 -3.03
N TRP A 70 6.35 4.93 -4.32
CA TRP A 70 7.02 6.04 -4.98
C TRP A 70 6.67 7.40 -4.36
N TYR A 71 5.39 7.65 -4.07
CA TYR A 71 4.93 8.89 -3.46
C TYR A 71 5.53 9.10 -2.07
N PHE A 72 5.42 8.10 -1.19
CA PHE A 72 5.98 8.19 0.16
C PHE A 72 7.51 8.13 0.18
N GLY A 73 8.14 7.63 -0.88
CA GLY A 73 9.59 7.70 -1.09
C GLY A 73 10.11 9.10 -1.47
N GLN A 74 9.24 10.04 -1.85
CA GLN A 74 9.66 11.40 -2.21
C GLN A 74 10.21 12.16 -1.00
N PRO A 75 11.21 13.07 -1.16
CA PRO A 75 11.83 13.77 -0.03
C PRO A 75 10.84 14.50 0.89
N HIS A 76 9.86 15.19 0.30
CA HIS A 76 8.85 15.94 1.05
C HIS A 76 7.89 15.03 1.84
N ALA A 77 7.61 13.82 1.34
CA ALA A 77 6.78 12.86 2.03
C ALA A 77 7.55 12.18 3.15
N ARG A 78 8.82 11.82 2.92
CA ARG A 78 9.70 11.23 3.95
C ARG A 78 9.94 12.17 5.13
N GLU A 79 10.16 13.46 4.86
CA GLU A 79 10.31 14.47 5.91
C GLU A 79 9.07 14.56 6.80
N ARG A 80 7.88 14.37 6.21
CA ARG A 80 6.60 14.55 6.91
C ARG A 80 6.10 13.28 7.61
N TYR A 81 6.26 12.12 7.00
CA TYR A 81 5.65 10.86 7.44
C TYR A 81 6.67 9.84 7.96
N GLY A 82 7.97 10.08 7.73
CA GLY A 82 9.04 9.16 8.07
C GLY A 82 9.42 8.23 6.91
N GLU A 83 10.28 7.26 7.22
CA GLU A 83 10.59 6.19 6.28
C GLU A 83 9.51 5.11 6.37
N LEU A 84 9.08 4.60 5.21
CA LEU A 84 8.26 3.40 5.17
C LEU A 84 9.11 2.22 5.65
N ASP A 85 8.64 1.51 6.67
CA ASP A 85 9.23 0.25 7.07
C ASP A 85 9.00 -0.78 5.96
N SER A 86 9.97 -0.89 5.06
CA SER A 86 9.90 -1.75 3.87
C SER A 86 10.32 -3.19 4.17
N THR A 87 10.38 -3.61 5.44
CA THR A 87 10.85 -4.95 5.84
C THR A 87 10.00 -6.11 5.32
N GLN A 88 8.93 -5.86 4.57
CA GLN A 88 8.12 -6.88 3.90
C GLN A 88 8.18 -6.89 2.36
N VAL A 89 9.06 -6.10 1.74
CA VAL A 89 9.23 -6.14 0.27
C VAL A 89 10.30 -7.17 -0.13
N ASP A 90 10.09 -8.44 0.22
CA ASP A 90 10.69 -9.56 -0.53
C ASP A 90 9.61 -10.22 -1.38
N TYR A 91 9.27 -9.56 -2.49
CA TYR A 91 8.68 -10.23 -3.64
C TYR A 91 9.72 -10.23 -4.76
N GLY A 92 10.75 -11.06 -4.58
CA GLY A 92 11.39 -11.83 -5.65
C GLY A 92 11.65 -11.10 -6.96
N TYR A 93 12.61 -10.16 -6.95
CA TYR A 93 13.46 -9.91 -8.11
C TYR A 93 14.87 -9.57 -7.65
N ARG A 94 15.65 -10.62 -7.32
CA ARG A 94 17.11 -10.58 -7.40
C ARG A 94 17.50 -10.61 -8.88
N THR A 95 17.28 -9.52 -9.61
CA THR A 95 17.81 -9.32 -10.97
C THR A 95 19.00 -8.38 -10.92
N SER A 96 20.14 -8.88 -10.44
CA SER A 96 21.45 -8.28 -10.69
C SER A 96 22.66 -9.20 -10.41
N GLU A 97 22.49 -10.52 -10.23
CA GLU A 97 23.63 -11.39 -9.86
C GLU A 97 23.72 -12.75 -10.60
N LEU A 98 23.05 -12.93 -11.74
CA LEU A 98 23.13 -14.18 -12.54
C LEU A 98 23.28 -13.96 -14.06
N MET A 99 23.87 -12.84 -14.47
CA MET A 99 24.24 -12.57 -15.87
C MET A 99 25.73 -12.24 -16.06
N GLN A 100 26.62 -12.93 -15.32
CA GLN A 100 28.06 -12.86 -15.59
C GLN A 100 28.72 -14.22 -15.88
N ASP A 101 27.97 -15.31 -15.98
CA ASP A 101 28.55 -16.64 -16.25
C ASP A 101 28.21 -17.19 -17.65
N VAL A 102 28.15 -16.30 -18.64
CA VAL A 102 28.13 -16.70 -20.06
C VAL A 102 29.16 -15.87 -20.82
N THR A 103 30.44 -16.12 -20.53
CA THR A 103 31.49 -15.95 -21.52
C THR A 103 32.69 -16.80 -21.12
N HIS A 104 32.93 -17.87 -21.90
CA HIS A 104 34.21 -18.49 -22.31
C HIS A 104 34.20 -20.03 -22.21
N PRO A 105 34.02 -20.77 -23.32
CA PRO A 105 34.73 -22.02 -23.50
C PRO A 105 36.17 -21.71 -23.95
N ARG A 106 37.15 -21.98 -23.10
CA ARG A 106 38.54 -22.21 -23.54
C ARG A 106 38.85 -23.69 -23.32
N THR A 107 38.88 -24.46 -24.39
CA THR A 107 39.95 -25.41 -24.72
C THR A 107 39.78 -25.88 -26.15
#